data_AF-A0A7C1QWM7-F1
#
_entry.id   AF-A0A7C1QWM7-F1
#
_cell.length_a   1.000
_cell.length_b   1.000
_cell.length_c   1.000
_cell.angle_alpha   90.00
_cell.angle_beta   90.00
_cell.angle_gamma   90.00
#
_symmetry.space_group_name_H-M   'P 1'
#
loop_
_entity.id
_entity.type
_entity.pdbx_description
1 polymer ?
#
loop_
_entity_poly.entity_id
_entity_poly.type
_entity_poly.pdbx_seq_one_letter_code
_entity_poly.pdbx_strand_id
1 'polypeptide(L)'
;MTKNKRPLIAKSYKPNPKFSLEVLDNFQELKNWLKQISRLRRLESFVFISDYKKGEIRLRVLTKDHQYSIFARLPSREEKTCKYCGSSKVEKLETGDTEERFIGCSNCGKDMESKWGYLGCIATTRKPRAGENWNRGNDLADGGYCKETWREIKDDILAYELVKVARNSPNKD
;
A
#
# COMPACT_ATOMS: atom_id res chain seq x y z
N MET A 1 12.22 27.98 34.47
CA MET A 1 11.15 27.69 33.48
C MET A 1 11.23 26.22 33.08
N THR A 2 10.49 25.36 33.78
CA THR A 2 10.44 23.92 33.53
C THR A 2 9.56 23.66 32.30
N LYS A 3 10.18 23.25 31.19
CA LYS A 3 9.44 22.83 29.99
C LYS A 3 8.70 21.55 30.32
N ASN A 4 7.38 21.66 30.51
CA ASN A 4 6.45 20.53 30.60
C ASN A 4 6.58 19.69 29.32
N LYS A 5 7.41 18.65 29.33
CA LYS A 5 7.38 17.59 28.32
C LYS A 5 6.11 16.79 28.57
N ARG A 6 5.02 17.14 27.87
CA ARG A 6 3.86 16.26 27.81
C ARG A 6 4.34 14.91 27.28
N PRO A 7 4.08 13.79 27.96
CA PRO A 7 4.39 12.49 27.40
C PRO A 7 3.61 12.38 26.08
N LEU A 8 4.33 12.09 25.00
CA LEU A 8 3.72 11.67 23.75
C LEU A 8 3.06 10.32 24.03
N ILE A 9 1.84 10.34 24.57
CA ILE A 9 0.97 9.18 24.55
C ILE A 9 0.71 8.95 23.06
N ALA A 10 1.45 8.02 22.48
CA ALA A 10 1.16 7.48 21.16
C ALA A 10 -0.31 7.07 21.22
N LYS A 11 -1.18 7.87 20.57
CA LYS A 11 -2.58 7.49 20.43
C LYS A 11 -2.55 6.19 19.67
N SER A 12 -2.70 5.07 20.37
CA SER A 12 -2.78 3.76 19.76
C SER A 12 -3.91 3.84 18.76
N TYR A 13 -3.60 3.57 17.49
CA TYR A 13 -4.61 3.53 16.47
C TYR A 13 -5.69 2.54 16.90
N LYS A 14 -6.94 3.01 17.00
CA LYS A 14 -8.09 2.17 17.30
C LYS A 14 -8.73 1.79 15.97
N PRO A 15 -8.71 0.50 15.59
CA PRO A 15 -9.38 0.04 14.38
C PRO A 15 -10.86 0.42 14.45
N ASN A 16 -11.45 0.77 13.31
CA ASN A 16 -12.89 0.96 13.29
C ASN A 16 -13.54 -0.43 13.42
N PRO A 17 -14.28 -0.72 14.52
CA PRO A 17 -14.82 -2.05 14.78
C PRO A 17 -15.87 -2.47 13.73
N LYS A 18 -16.35 -1.53 12.91
CA LYS A 18 -17.29 -1.78 11.82
C LYS A 18 -16.70 -2.65 10.70
N PHE A 19 -15.38 -2.67 10.53
CA PHE A 19 -14.75 -3.34 9.39
C PHE A 19 -14.03 -4.61 9.82
N SER A 20 -14.59 -5.76 9.42
CA SER A 20 -13.94 -7.07 9.53
C SER A 20 -12.90 -7.26 8.43
N LEU A 21 -11.81 -7.99 8.71
CA LEU A 21 -10.84 -8.37 7.68
C LEU A 21 -11.43 -9.27 6.59
N GLU A 22 -12.62 -9.85 6.79
CA GLU A 22 -13.39 -10.55 5.74
C GLU A 22 -13.65 -9.66 4.51
N VAL A 23 -13.68 -8.33 4.68
CA VAL A 23 -13.81 -7.39 3.55
C VAL A 23 -12.66 -7.54 2.54
N LEU A 24 -11.48 -8.00 2.97
CA LEU A 24 -10.35 -8.30 2.10
C LEU A 24 -10.63 -9.46 1.13
N ASP A 25 -11.68 -10.25 1.32
CA ASP A 25 -12.08 -11.29 0.38
C ASP A 25 -12.55 -10.68 -0.95
N ASN A 26 -13.03 -9.43 -0.93
CA ASN A 26 -13.28 -8.65 -2.15
C ASN A 26 -11.98 -8.20 -2.85
N PHE A 27 -10.84 -8.28 -2.17
CA PHE A 27 -9.50 -7.89 -2.65
C PHE A 27 -8.53 -9.07 -2.52
N GLN A 28 -8.91 -10.22 -3.06
CA GLN A 28 -8.22 -11.50 -2.85
C GLN A 28 -6.72 -11.45 -3.18
N GLU A 29 -6.34 -10.73 -4.23
CA GLU A 29 -4.94 -10.50 -4.61
C GLU A 29 -4.17 -9.73 -3.55
N LEU A 30 -4.69 -8.57 -3.13
CA LEU A 30 -4.10 -7.77 -2.06
C LEU A 30 -4.00 -8.57 -0.75
N LYS A 31 -5.03 -9.36 -0.42
CA LYS A 31 -4.99 -10.26 0.75
C LYS A 31 -3.82 -11.24 0.66
N ASN A 32 -3.57 -11.80 -0.51
CA ASN A 32 -2.45 -12.73 -0.74
C ASN A 32 -1.10 -12.01 -0.74
N TRP A 33 -1.03 -10.80 -1.29
CA TRP A 33 0.15 -9.96 -1.30
C TRP A 33 0.56 -9.54 0.12
N LEU A 34 -0.38 -9.11 0.96
CA LEU A 34 -0.13 -8.74 2.36
C LEU A 34 0.46 -9.89 3.18
N LYS A 35 0.19 -11.16 2.82
CA LYS A 35 0.82 -12.30 3.49
C LYS A 35 2.35 -12.31 3.34
N GLN A 36 2.89 -11.69 2.28
CA GLN A 36 4.34 -11.61 2.06
C GLN A 36 5.05 -10.75 3.12
N ILE A 37 4.36 -9.74 3.68
CA ILE A 37 4.88 -8.92 4.78
C ILE A 37 4.49 -9.48 6.17
N SER A 38 3.64 -10.51 6.23
CA SER A 38 3.09 -11.09 7.45
C SER A 38 3.78 -12.39 7.91
N ARG A 39 5.01 -12.68 7.47
CA ARG A 39 5.60 -14.04 7.55
C ARG A 39 5.54 -14.71 8.94
N LEU A 40 5.59 -13.94 10.02
CA LEU A 40 5.65 -14.44 11.39
C LEU A 40 4.42 -14.09 12.24
N ARG A 41 3.45 -13.36 11.69
CA ARG A 41 2.29 -12.87 12.45
C ARG A 41 1.02 -12.94 11.61
N ARG A 42 -0.09 -13.19 12.29
CA ARG A 42 -1.44 -13.03 11.74
C ARG A 42 -1.63 -11.60 11.22
N LEU A 43 -2.27 -11.43 10.06
CA LEU A 43 -2.51 -10.11 9.45
C LEU A 43 -3.27 -9.19 10.42
N GLU A 44 -4.23 -9.76 11.16
CA GLU A 44 -5.03 -9.13 12.20
C GLU A 44 -4.19 -8.45 13.29
N SER A 45 -2.94 -8.89 13.46
CA SER A 45 -2.05 -8.35 14.50
C SER A 45 -1.45 -6.99 14.13
N PHE A 46 -1.49 -6.60 12.84
CA PHE A 46 -0.78 -5.41 12.38
C PHE A 46 -1.38 -4.72 11.14
N VAL A 47 -2.38 -5.32 10.49
CA VAL A 47 -3.15 -4.73 9.40
C VAL A 47 -4.54 -4.38 9.89
N PHE A 48 -4.96 -3.15 9.61
CA PHE A 48 -6.27 -2.64 10.01
C PHE A 48 -6.96 -1.94 8.86
N ILE A 49 -8.29 -2.10 8.77
CA ILE A 49 -9.08 -1.38 7.78
C ILE A 49 -9.46 -0.02 8.38
N SER A 50 -9.03 1.04 7.70
CA SER A 50 -9.33 2.42 8.10
C SER A 50 -10.51 3.02 7.36
N ASP A 51 -10.71 2.62 6.11
CA ASP A 51 -11.88 2.99 5.30
C ASP A 51 -12.17 1.88 4.28
N TYR A 52 -13.44 1.73 3.94
CA TYR A 52 -13.91 0.80 2.92
C TYR A 52 -15.15 1.36 2.23
N LYS A 53 -15.09 1.36 0.90
CA LYS A 53 -16.21 1.61 -0.01
C LYS A 53 -16.21 0.49 -1.05
N LYS A 54 -17.35 0.20 -1.67
CA LYS A 54 -17.44 -0.86 -2.68
C LYS A 54 -16.39 -0.62 -3.78
N GLY A 55 -15.41 -1.51 -3.89
CA GLY A 55 -14.29 -1.39 -4.84
C GLY A 55 -13.12 -0.52 -4.40
N GLU A 56 -13.12 0.07 -3.20
CA GLU A 56 -11.99 0.84 -2.66
C GLU A 56 -11.74 0.51 -1.18
N ILE A 57 -10.50 0.27 -0.81
CA ILE A 57 -10.10 -0.03 0.56
C ILE A 57 -8.85 0.75 0.96
N ARG A 58 -8.85 1.20 2.22
CA ARG A 58 -7.70 1.85 2.85
C ARG A 58 -7.27 1.06 4.07
N LEU A 59 -6.09 0.48 3.97
CA LEU A 59 -5.47 -0.32 5.02
C LEU A 59 -4.43 0.50 5.75
N ARG A 60 -4.29 0.28 7.05
CA ARG A 60 -3.14 0.69 7.84
C ARG A 60 -2.32 -0.51 8.22
N VAL A 61 -1.03 -0.45 7.95
CA VAL A 61 -0.05 -1.46 8.36
C VAL A 61 0.83 -0.82 9.43
N LEU A 62 0.82 -1.39 10.63
CA LEU A 62 1.60 -0.92 11.76
C LEU A 62 2.79 -1.85 11.98
N THR A 63 3.99 -1.31 11.89
CA THR A 63 5.20 -2.01 12.34
C THR A 63 5.59 -1.50 13.72
N LYS A 64 6.73 -1.98 14.23
CA LYS A 64 7.26 -1.47 15.51
C LYS A 64 7.62 0.01 15.42
N ASP A 65 8.17 0.42 14.29
CA ASP A 65 8.83 1.72 14.13
C ASP A 65 8.06 2.65 13.16
N HIS A 66 7.16 2.13 12.32
CA HIS A 66 6.46 2.91 11.30
C HIS A 66 4.98 2.56 11.15
N GLN A 67 4.25 3.48 10.51
CA GLN A 67 2.88 3.26 10.06
C GLN A 67 2.77 3.57 8.57
N TYR A 68 2.20 2.62 7.83
CA TYR A 68 1.92 2.72 6.40
C TYR A 68 0.41 2.77 6.17
N SER A 69 0.01 3.52 5.15
CA SER A 69 -1.36 3.51 4.63
C SER A 69 -1.32 2.96 3.21
N ILE A 70 -1.95 1.82 2.97
CA ILE A 70 -2.09 1.20 1.64
C ILE A 70 -3.50 1.53 1.13
N PHE A 71 -3.57 2.04 -0.08
CA PHE A 71 -4.81 2.37 -0.77
C PHE A 71 -4.95 1.44 -1.95
N ALA A 72 -6.10 0.79 -2.06
CA ALA A 72 -6.41 -0.08 -3.18
C ALA A 72 -7.78 0.25 -3.73
N ARG A 73 -7.87 0.45 -5.04
CA ARG A 73 -9.12 0.61 -5.79
C ARG A 73 -9.16 -0.44 -6.89
N LEU A 74 -10.21 -1.24 -6.94
CA LEU A 74 -10.44 -2.17 -8.04
C LEU A 74 -10.95 -1.40 -9.28
N PRO A 75 -10.66 -1.87 -10.50
CA PRO A 75 -11.28 -1.31 -11.70
C PRO A 75 -12.80 -1.51 -11.65
N SER A 76 -13.58 -0.48 -11.98
CA SER A 76 -15.04 -0.62 -12.04
C SER A 76 -15.46 -1.40 -13.30
N ARG A 77 -16.55 -2.17 -13.22
CA ARG A 77 -17.09 -2.93 -14.36
C ARG A 77 -17.56 -2.03 -15.51
N GLU A 78 -17.91 -0.78 -15.21
CA GLU A 78 -18.41 0.23 -16.13
C GLU A 78 -17.25 0.98 -16.83
N GLU A 79 -16.05 0.99 -16.24
CA GLU A 79 -14.82 1.60 -16.77
C GLU A 79 -14.15 0.78 -17.89
N LYS A 80 -14.89 0.00 -18.68
CA LYS A 80 -14.32 -0.74 -19.84
C LYS A 80 -14.16 0.12 -21.10
N THR A 81 -14.75 1.31 -21.16
CA THR A 81 -14.75 2.19 -22.36
C THR A 81 -13.51 3.08 -22.44
N CYS A 82 -12.64 2.87 -23.44
CA CYS A 82 -11.46 3.68 -23.65
C CYS A 82 -11.79 5.17 -23.66
N LYS A 83 -11.15 5.97 -22.79
CA LYS A 83 -11.42 7.42 -22.72
C LYS A 83 -11.05 8.17 -24.00
N TYR A 84 -10.20 7.59 -24.84
CA TYR A 84 -9.72 8.20 -26.07
C TYR A 84 -10.62 7.90 -27.28
N CYS A 85 -11.29 6.75 -27.30
CA CYS A 85 -12.06 6.31 -28.46
C CYS A 85 -13.43 5.73 -28.13
N GLY A 86 -13.87 5.79 -26.87
CA GLY A 86 -15.14 5.25 -26.39
C GLY A 86 -15.25 3.72 -26.42
N SER A 87 -14.28 3.01 -26.99
CA SER A 87 -14.37 1.56 -27.24
C SER A 87 -14.31 0.74 -25.95
N SER A 88 -15.28 -0.16 -25.78
CA SER A 88 -15.29 -1.18 -24.72
C SER A 88 -14.41 -2.40 -25.03
N LYS A 89 -13.77 -2.46 -26.20
CA LYS A 89 -12.93 -3.59 -26.61
C LYS A 89 -11.54 -3.45 -26.00
N VAL A 90 -11.22 -4.41 -25.13
CA VAL A 90 -9.92 -4.57 -24.49
C VAL A 90 -9.20 -5.69 -25.24
N GLU A 91 -7.93 -5.46 -25.58
CA GLU A 91 -7.12 -6.49 -26.22
C GLU A 91 -6.64 -7.48 -25.14
N LYS A 92 -7.03 -8.75 -25.31
CA LYS A 92 -6.51 -9.85 -24.49
C LYS A 92 -5.16 -10.25 -25.06
N LEU A 93 -4.10 -10.23 -24.26
CA LEU A 93 -2.89 -10.96 -24.63
C LEU A 93 -2.99 -12.36 -24.05
N GLU A 94 -3.06 -13.38 -24.90
CA GLU A 94 -2.85 -14.76 -24.47
C GLU A 94 -1.36 -14.94 -24.20
N THR A 95 -0.99 -15.06 -22.93
CA THR A 95 0.32 -15.59 -22.54
C THR A 95 0.09 -16.86 -21.75
N GLY A 96 0.75 -17.93 -22.21
CA GLY A 96 0.75 -19.24 -21.57
C GLY A 96 1.02 -19.14 -20.07
N ASP A 97 0.20 -19.88 -19.33
CA ASP A 97 0.27 -20.17 -17.90
C ASP A 97 -0.11 -19.04 -16.92
N THR A 98 -1.43 -18.99 -16.67
CA THR A 98 -2.14 -18.66 -15.41
C THR A 98 -2.48 -17.23 -14.97
N GLU A 99 -2.22 -16.15 -15.71
CA GLU A 99 -2.82 -14.84 -15.37
C GLU A 99 -3.26 -14.06 -16.63
N GLU A 100 -4.58 -13.75 -16.75
CA GLU A 100 -5.12 -12.90 -17.82
C GLU A 100 -4.59 -11.47 -17.66
N ARG A 101 -3.75 -11.02 -18.60
CA ARG A 101 -3.19 -9.68 -18.62
C ARG A 101 -3.66 -8.95 -19.87
N PHE A 102 -4.57 -8.00 -19.70
CA PHE A 102 -4.96 -7.05 -20.76
C PHE A 102 -3.90 -5.94 -20.86
N ILE A 103 -3.60 -5.43 -22.06
CA ILE A 103 -2.45 -4.51 -22.27
C ILE A 103 -2.89 -3.15 -22.83
N GLY A 104 -4.08 -3.02 -23.39
CA GLY A 104 -4.52 -1.73 -23.91
C GLY A 104 -5.88 -1.73 -24.58
N CYS A 105 -6.21 -0.57 -25.16
CA CYS A 105 -7.39 -0.46 -26.00
C CYS A 105 -7.10 -1.04 -27.39
N SER A 106 -7.78 -2.13 -27.74
CA SER A 106 -7.66 -2.79 -29.06
C SER A 106 -8.10 -1.92 -30.25
N ASN A 107 -8.63 -0.72 -30.00
CA ASN A 107 -9.12 0.19 -31.02
C ASN A 107 -8.19 1.38 -31.27
N CYS A 108 -7.39 1.81 -30.30
CA CYS A 108 -6.53 2.99 -30.47
C CYS A 108 -5.08 2.79 -30.00
N GLY A 109 -4.72 1.60 -29.49
CA GLY A 109 -3.35 1.27 -29.10
C GLY A 109 -2.75 2.17 -28.00
N LYS A 110 -3.58 2.96 -27.32
CA LYS A 110 -3.14 3.83 -26.22
C LYS A 110 -3.13 3.04 -24.92
N ASP A 111 -2.05 3.21 -24.17
CA ASP A 111 -1.89 2.67 -22.83
C ASP A 111 -3.05 3.18 -21.95
N MET A 112 -3.86 2.24 -21.44
CA MET A 112 -5.02 2.54 -20.62
C MET A 112 -4.57 2.86 -19.18
N GLU A 113 -3.82 3.94 -18.98
CA GLU A 113 -3.14 4.27 -17.72
C GLU A 113 -4.10 4.48 -16.52
N SER A 114 -5.42 4.60 -16.74
CA SER A 114 -6.40 4.93 -15.69
C SER A 114 -7.49 3.88 -15.43
N LYS A 115 -7.39 2.66 -15.98
CA LYS A 115 -8.51 1.69 -16.02
C LYS A 115 -8.28 0.36 -15.30
N TRP A 116 -7.19 0.27 -14.56
CA TRP A 116 -6.68 -0.99 -13.99
C TRP A 116 -6.84 -1.08 -12.48
N GLY A 117 -7.69 -0.24 -11.91
CA GLY A 117 -7.64 0.03 -10.49
C GLY A 117 -6.39 0.82 -10.12
N TYR A 118 -6.17 1.02 -8.83
CA TYR A 118 -5.06 1.76 -8.29
C TYR A 118 -4.53 1.05 -7.05
N LEU A 119 -3.22 1.03 -6.90
CA LEU A 119 -2.56 0.62 -5.67
C LEU A 119 -1.51 1.67 -5.32
N GLY A 120 -1.52 2.14 -4.09
CA GLY A 120 -0.53 3.10 -3.62
C GLY A 120 -0.25 2.94 -2.14
N CYS A 121 0.88 3.46 -1.70
CA CYS A 121 1.26 3.41 -0.30
C CYS A 121 1.88 4.74 0.17
N ILE A 122 1.56 5.12 1.41
CA ILE A 122 2.16 6.28 2.07
C ILE A 122 2.72 5.84 3.41
N ALA A 123 4.00 6.14 3.66
CA ALA A 123 4.59 6.07 4.98
C ALA A 123 4.21 7.32 5.76
N THR A 124 3.38 7.19 6.79
CA THR A 124 2.92 8.35 7.59
C THR A 124 3.99 8.89 8.54
N THR A 125 4.99 8.08 8.86
CA THR A 125 6.15 8.45 9.65
C THR A 125 7.39 7.91 8.95
N ARG A 126 8.21 8.79 8.37
CA ARG A 126 9.58 8.43 7.95
C ARG A 126 10.58 8.83 9.01
N LYS A 127 11.71 8.13 9.06
CA LYS A 127 12.85 8.53 9.89
C LYS A 127 13.30 9.96 9.54
N PRO A 128 13.63 10.78 10.56
CA PRO A 128 14.33 12.03 10.33
C PRO A 128 15.70 11.76 9.69
N ARG A 129 16.08 12.58 8.70
CA ARG A 129 17.45 12.61 8.16
C ARG A 129 18.38 13.34 9.13
N ALA A 130 19.69 13.24 8.92
CA ALA A 130 20.66 13.99 9.71
C ALA A 130 20.32 15.49 9.67
N GLY A 131 20.10 16.10 10.84
CA GLY A 131 19.68 17.49 10.98
C GLY A 131 18.15 17.72 11.06
N GLU A 132 17.32 16.71 10.83
CA GLU A 132 15.87 16.79 11.03
C GLU A 132 15.49 16.38 12.46
N ASN A 133 14.64 17.16 13.12
CA ASN A 133 14.05 16.86 14.44
C ASN A 133 12.54 16.57 14.37
N TRP A 134 12.01 16.35 13.16
CA TRP A 134 10.59 16.20 12.88
C TRP A 134 10.33 14.97 11.99
N ASN A 135 9.21 14.29 12.24
CA ASN A 135 8.76 13.17 11.42
C ASN A 135 7.90 13.72 10.27
N ARG A 136 8.20 13.35 9.03
CA ARG A 136 7.36 13.66 7.85
C ARG A 136 6.73 12.38 7.30
N GLY A 137 5.59 12.51 6.63
CA GLY A 137 5.13 11.46 5.72
C GLY A 137 5.99 11.41 4.45
N ASN A 138 6.00 10.28 3.78
CA ASN A 138 6.56 10.12 2.44
C ASN A 138 5.64 9.25 1.60
N ASP A 139 5.43 9.65 0.35
CA ASP A 139 4.79 8.79 -0.62
C ASP A 139 5.78 7.66 -0.96
N LEU A 140 5.26 6.43 -0.98
CA LEU A 140 5.98 5.27 -1.50
C LEU A 140 5.48 5.00 -2.92
N ALA A 141 5.98 3.93 -3.55
CA ALA A 141 5.52 3.51 -4.86
C ALA A 141 3.99 3.46 -4.97
N ASP A 142 3.50 3.84 -6.14
CA ASP A 142 2.10 3.78 -6.52
C ASP A 142 1.96 3.48 -8.01
N GLY A 143 0.74 3.14 -8.43
CA GLY A 143 0.46 2.78 -9.80
C GLY A 143 -0.80 1.96 -9.97
N GLY A 144 -0.83 1.15 -11.04
CA GLY A 144 -1.94 0.24 -11.30
C GLY A 144 -2.11 -0.79 -10.19
N TYR A 145 -3.33 -1.30 -9.99
CA TYR A 145 -3.57 -2.40 -9.07
C TYR A 145 -3.05 -3.71 -9.70
N CYS A 146 -1.75 -3.96 -9.55
CA CYS A 146 -1.07 -5.13 -10.06
C CYS A 146 0.10 -5.56 -9.17
N LYS A 147 0.65 -6.73 -9.47
CA LYS A 147 1.73 -7.37 -8.71
C LYS A 147 3.04 -6.60 -8.76
N GLU A 148 3.32 -5.88 -9.85
CA GLU A 148 4.53 -5.08 -10.02
C GLU A 148 4.51 -3.87 -9.10
N THR A 149 3.42 -3.09 -9.10
CA THR A 149 3.21 -2.00 -8.15
C THR A 149 3.29 -2.50 -6.71
N TRP A 150 2.69 -3.67 -6.42
CA TRP A 150 2.79 -4.28 -5.09
C TRP A 150 4.25 -4.60 -4.72
N ARG A 151 5.04 -5.14 -5.65
CA ARG A 151 6.45 -5.46 -5.41
C ARG A 151 7.23 -4.20 -5.08
N GLU A 152 7.02 -3.11 -5.82
CA GLU A 152 7.67 -1.83 -5.57
C GLU A 152 7.28 -1.26 -4.20
N ILE A 153 5.99 -1.27 -3.85
CA ILE A 153 5.50 -0.88 -2.52
C ILE A 153 6.15 -1.70 -1.42
N LYS A 154 6.22 -3.02 -1.61
CA LYS A 154 6.82 -3.92 -0.63
C LYS A 154 8.31 -3.63 -0.47
N ASP A 155 9.02 -3.41 -1.56
CA ASP A 155 10.46 -3.13 -1.54
C ASP A 155 10.74 -1.78 -0.85
N ASP A 156 9.89 -0.77 -1.04
CA ASP A 156 9.94 0.50 -0.30
C ASP A 156 9.66 0.32 1.20
N ILE A 157 8.63 -0.45 1.57
CA ILE A 157 8.34 -0.78 2.98
C ILE A 157 9.55 -1.49 3.59
N LEU A 158 10.12 -2.48 2.89
CA LEU A 158 11.31 -3.20 3.34
C LEU A 158 12.50 -2.26 3.48
N ALA A 159 12.75 -1.35 2.55
CA ALA A 159 13.82 -0.37 2.66
C ALA A 159 13.66 0.48 3.94
N TYR A 160 12.44 0.91 4.26
CA TYR A 160 12.17 1.67 5.49
C TYR A 160 12.44 0.85 6.76
N GLU A 161 12.03 -0.42 6.78
CA GLU A 161 12.20 -1.31 7.93
C GLU A 161 13.65 -1.81 8.09
N LEU A 162 14.35 -2.08 6.99
CA LEU A 162 15.71 -2.63 6.96
C LEU A 162 16.82 -1.59 7.18
N VAL A 163 16.53 -0.28 7.11
CA VAL A 163 17.49 0.79 7.45
C VAL A 163 17.75 0.81 8.96
N LYS A 164 18.44 -0.21 9.49
CA LYS A 164 18.85 -0.28 10.88
C LYS A 164 20.21 -0.98 11.03
N VAL A 165 21.28 -0.41 10.44
CA VAL A 165 22.65 -0.64 10.93
C VAL A 165 23.56 0.58 10.67
N ALA A 166 23.94 1.26 11.76
CA ALA A 166 25.23 1.91 12.09
C ALA A 166 24.97 2.88 13.27
N ARG A 167 25.48 2.72 14.50
CA ARG A 167 26.72 2.12 14.99
C ARG A 167 26.51 1.38 16.32
N ASN A 168 27.21 0.27 16.50
CA ASN A 168 27.72 -0.11 17.81
C ASN A 168 28.80 0.88 18.20
N SER A 169 28.58 1.65 19.27
CA SER A 169 29.66 2.02 20.17
C SER A 169 29.06 2.03 21.58
N PRO A 170 29.35 1.03 22.43
CA PRO A 170 29.31 1.30 23.86
C PRO A 170 30.40 2.33 24.12
N ASN A 171 30.04 3.57 24.44
CA ASN A 171 30.97 4.45 25.14
C ASN A 171 31.22 3.81 26.49
N LYS A 172 32.30 3.03 26.59
CA LYS A 172 33.07 2.93 27.81
C LYS A 172 33.99 4.15 27.80
N ASP A 173 33.67 5.12 28.64
CA ASP A 173 34.62 5.91 29.43
C ASP A 173 33.86 6.38 30.68
#